data_AF-A0A9P1AUL7-F1
#
_entry.id   AF-A0A9P1AUL7-F1
#
_cell.length_a   1.000
_cell.length_b   1.000
_cell.length_c   1.000
_cell.angle_alpha   90.00
_cell.angle_beta   90.00
_cell.angle_gamma   90.00
#
_symmetry.space_group_name_H-M   'P 1'
#
loop_
_entity.id
_entity.type
_entity.pdbx_description
1 polymer ?
#
loop_
_entity_poly.entity_id
_entity_poly.type
_entity_poly.pdbx_seq_one_letter_code
_entity_poly.pdbx_strand_id
1 'polypeptide(L)'
;MLSQLFLFLSVLSFVVHSLPAACQSPGVKDKAVKCVDQLTPMFAQVKAAQNSGWVTLDAASSVNDMCSISLDCFKTLQTCAGIDQNLILTMEGVCDLFGFMTGKFSDCTQKMETLKNNKCVVDFFTNPVYTDAPDNKTRCNKLKEDGKCVEKKTESACSKGSAKDFSDHLDGQLKRFNC
;
A
#
# COMPACT_ATOMS: atom_id res chain seq x y z
N MET A 1 17.42 -2.34 -5.11
CA MET A 1 16.21 -2.52 -4.28
C MET A 1 14.97 -2.05 -5.04
N LEU A 2 14.66 -2.66 -6.19
CA LEU A 2 13.53 -2.28 -7.06
C LEU A 2 12.71 -3.49 -7.53
N SER A 3 13.07 -4.71 -7.12
CA SER A 3 12.81 -5.92 -7.92
C SER A 3 11.34 -6.37 -7.94
N GLN A 4 10.61 -6.29 -6.82
CA GLN A 4 9.27 -6.87 -6.76
C GLN A 4 8.19 -5.92 -7.31
N LEU A 5 8.27 -4.62 -7.06
CA LEU A 5 7.35 -3.64 -7.66
C LEU A 5 7.57 -3.45 -9.18
N PHE A 6 8.82 -3.58 -9.65
CA PHE A 6 9.11 -3.66 -11.10
C PHE A 6 8.58 -4.95 -11.72
N LEU A 7 8.68 -6.08 -11.01
CA LEU A 7 8.01 -7.32 -11.42
C LEU A 7 6.49 -7.09 -11.50
N PHE A 8 5.86 -6.44 -10.52
CA PHE A 8 4.44 -6.07 -10.56
C PHE A 8 4.07 -5.19 -11.77
N LEU A 9 4.83 -4.13 -12.02
CA LEU A 9 4.62 -3.24 -13.17
C LEU A 9 4.89 -3.93 -14.50
N SER A 10 5.87 -4.84 -14.56
CA SER A 10 6.19 -5.61 -15.77
C SER A 10 5.13 -6.67 -16.07
N VAL A 11 4.57 -7.33 -15.05
CA VAL A 11 3.46 -8.28 -15.19
C VAL A 11 2.20 -7.55 -15.64
N LEU A 12 1.88 -6.39 -15.05
CA LEU A 12 0.74 -5.58 -15.49
C LEU A 12 0.92 -5.03 -16.90
N SER A 13 2.12 -4.54 -17.25
CA SER A 13 2.45 -4.12 -18.62
C SER A 13 2.29 -5.28 -19.61
N PHE A 14 2.64 -6.50 -19.22
CA PHE A 14 2.37 -7.70 -20.03
C PHE A 14 0.85 -7.97 -20.16
N VAL A 15 0.09 -7.81 -19.09
CA VAL A 15 -1.38 -7.94 -19.09
C VAL A 15 -2.04 -6.90 -20.01
N VAL A 16 -1.48 -5.68 -20.16
CA VAL A 16 -1.96 -4.70 -21.16
C VAL A 16 -1.79 -5.19 -22.60
N HIS A 17 -0.66 -5.84 -22.90
CA HIS A 17 -0.30 -6.20 -24.27
C HIS A 17 -0.86 -7.56 -24.69
N SER A 18 -1.14 -8.46 -23.73
CA SER A 18 -1.72 -9.77 -24.00
C SER A 18 -2.57 -10.27 -22.82
N LEU A 19 -3.76 -9.70 -22.66
CA LEU A 19 -4.78 -10.24 -21.76
C LEU A 19 -5.00 -11.74 -22.04
N PRO A 20 -4.98 -12.60 -21.00
CA PRO A 20 -5.29 -14.03 -21.16
C PRO A 20 -6.62 -14.22 -21.88
N ALA A 21 -6.78 -15.32 -22.62
CA ALA A 21 -8.00 -15.62 -23.37
C ALA A 21 -9.27 -15.52 -22.49
N ALA A 22 -9.17 -15.88 -21.21
CA ALA A 22 -10.24 -15.76 -20.22
C ALA A 22 -10.66 -14.29 -19.93
N CYS A 23 -9.79 -13.32 -20.14
CA CYS A 23 -10.09 -11.88 -20.03
C CYS A 23 -10.57 -11.24 -21.36
N GLN A 24 -10.62 -11.99 -22.47
CA GLN A 24 -10.95 -11.42 -23.79
C GLN A 24 -12.46 -11.36 -24.08
N SER A 25 -13.31 -11.80 -23.15
CA SER A 25 -14.76 -11.69 -23.33
C SER A 25 -15.19 -10.20 -23.40
N PRO A 26 -16.18 -9.84 -24.24
CA PRO A 26 -16.52 -8.44 -24.53
C PRO A 26 -16.91 -7.57 -23.32
N GLY A 27 -17.22 -8.16 -22.15
CA GLY A 27 -17.48 -7.42 -20.90
C GLY A 27 -16.32 -7.37 -19.90
N VAL A 28 -15.33 -8.26 -20.05
CA VAL A 28 -14.16 -8.35 -19.17
C VAL A 28 -12.96 -7.63 -19.78
N LYS A 29 -12.83 -7.67 -21.11
CA LYS A 29 -11.73 -7.03 -21.85
C LYS A 29 -11.68 -5.52 -21.61
N ASP A 30 -12.80 -4.83 -21.80
CA ASP A 30 -12.85 -3.37 -21.65
C ASP A 30 -12.62 -2.94 -20.20
N LYS A 31 -13.13 -3.72 -19.23
CA LYS A 31 -12.87 -3.50 -17.81
C LYS A 31 -11.40 -3.73 -17.46
N ALA A 32 -10.79 -4.78 -18.00
CA ALA A 32 -9.39 -5.12 -17.76
C ALA A 32 -8.43 -4.08 -18.38
N VAL A 33 -8.70 -3.61 -19.61
CA VAL A 33 -7.91 -2.54 -20.25
C VAL A 33 -8.00 -1.25 -19.44
N LYS A 34 -9.23 -0.79 -19.14
CA LYS A 34 -9.45 0.41 -18.32
C LYS A 34 -8.80 0.31 -16.94
N CYS A 35 -8.83 -0.88 -16.36
CA CYS A 35 -8.21 -1.20 -15.08
C CYS A 35 -6.69 -0.98 -15.11
N VAL A 36 -5.97 -1.48 -16.12
CA VAL A 36 -4.51 -1.27 -16.15
C VAL A 36 -4.14 0.20 -16.42
N ASP A 37 -4.90 0.90 -17.25
CA ASP A 37 -4.69 2.33 -17.48
C ASP A 37 -4.83 3.15 -16.20
N GLN A 38 -5.79 2.79 -15.33
CA GLN A 38 -6.05 3.46 -14.06
C GLN A 38 -5.04 3.12 -12.96
N LEU A 39 -4.41 1.94 -13.00
CA LEU A 39 -3.40 1.53 -12.01
C LEU A 39 -2.06 2.25 -12.19
N THR A 40 -1.68 2.55 -13.43
CA THR A 40 -0.40 3.19 -13.77
C THR A 40 -0.10 4.47 -12.97
N PRO A 41 -1.01 5.46 -12.88
CA PRO A 41 -0.76 6.67 -12.09
C PRO A 41 -0.65 6.40 -10.58
N MET A 42 -1.44 5.47 -10.02
CA MET A 42 -1.34 5.11 -8.61
C MET A 42 0.06 4.57 -8.27
N PHE A 43 0.59 3.70 -9.11
CA PHE A 43 1.94 3.16 -8.92
C PHE A 43 3.02 4.21 -9.02
N ALA A 44 2.90 5.14 -9.98
CA ALA A 44 3.83 6.25 -10.09
C ALA A 44 3.84 7.09 -8.81
N GLN A 45 2.68 7.33 -8.20
CA GLN A 45 2.55 8.08 -6.95
C GLN A 45 3.12 7.32 -5.74
N VAL A 46 2.80 6.03 -5.58
CA VAL A 46 3.39 5.19 -4.52
C VAL A 46 4.91 5.14 -4.65
N LYS A 47 5.42 5.00 -5.87
CA LYS A 47 6.86 4.98 -6.14
C LYS A 47 7.51 6.34 -5.87
N ALA A 48 6.87 7.44 -6.23
CA ALA A 48 7.36 8.77 -5.91
C ALA A 48 7.44 8.95 -4.39
N ALA A 49 6.41 8.53 -3.65
CA ALA A 49 6.35 8.56 -2.20
C ALA A 49 7.44 7.70 -1.52
N GLN A 50 7.77 6.54 -2.11
CA GLN A 50 8.89 5.69 -1.69
C GLN A 50 10.25 6.38 -1.86
N ASN A 51 10.41 7.20 -2.91
CA ASN A 51 11.67 7.85 -3.23
C ASN A 51 11.83 9.24 -2.58
N SER A 52 10.76 9.86 -2.08
CA SER A 52 10.76 11.23 -1.54
C SER A 52 11.27 11.33 -0.10
N GLY A 53 11.60 10.20 0.55
CA GLY A 53 12.05 10.14 1.95
C GLY A 53 10.96 10.45 2.99
N TRP A 54 9.77 10.86 2.55
CA TRP A 54 8.56 11.01 3.36
C TRP A 54 7.31 11.00 2.48
N VAL A 55 6.21 10.49 3.02
CA VAL A 55 4.89 10.55 2.37
C VAL A 55 4.08 11.69 2.95
N THR A 56 3.82 12.72 2.14
CA THR A 56 2.95 13.84 2.55
C THR A 56 1.48 13.42 2.59
N LEU A 57 0.65 14.20 3.30
CA LEU A 57 -0.79 13.95 3.35
C LEU A 57 -1.44 14.05 1.96
N ASP A 58 -0.97 14.96 1.10
CA ASP A 58 -1.46 15.10 -0.28
C ASP A 58 -1.10 13.87 -1.13
N ALA A 59 0.12 13.35 -0.97
CA ALA A 59 0.53 12.12 -1.66
C ALA A 59 -0.28 10.91 -1.15
N ALA A 60 -0.46 10.79 0.16
CA ALA A 60 -1.30 9.75 0.75
C ALA A 60 -2.75 9.84 0.28
N SER A 61 -3.32 11.05 0.18
CA SER A 61 -4.68 11.30 -0.32
C SER A 61 -4.81 10.89 -1.77
N SER A 62 -3.83 11.27 -2.61
CA SER A 62 -3.82 10.91 -4.04
C SER A 62 -3.82 9.39 -4.24
N VAL A 63 -3.06 8.65 -3.43
CA VAL A 63 -3.06 7.18 -3.47
C VAL A 63 -4.37 6.61 -2.94
N ASN A 64 -4.90 7.16 -1.84
CA ASN A 64 -6.15 6.70 -1.24
C ASN A 64 -7.36 6.88 -2.18
N ASP A 65 -7.42 7.98 -2.93
CA ASP A 65 -8.48 8.24 -3.91
C ASP A 65 -8.52 7.17 -5.01
N MET A 66 -7.38 6.56 -5.32
CA MET A 66 -7.27 5.50 -6.32
C MET A 66 -7.56 4.11 -5.75
N CYS A 67 -7.63 3.94 -4.43
CA CYS A 67 -7.72 2.63 -3.82
C CYS A 67 -8.96 1.81 -4.19
N SER A 68 -10.15 2.43 -4.20
CA SER A 68 -11.38 1.71 -4.59
C SER A 68 -11.28 1.19 -6.02
N ILE A 69 -10.82 2.04 -6.94
CA ILE A 69 -10.69 1.71 -8.36
C ILE A 69 -9.65 0.61 -8.56
N SER A 70 -8.50 0.73 -7.90
CA SER A 70 -7.40 -0.22 -7.99
C SER A 70 -7.75 -1.59 -7.42
N LEU A 71 -8.43 -1.64 -6.27
CA LEU A 71 -8.85 -2.90 -5.65
C LEU A 71 -9.90 -3.63 -6.47
N ASP A 72 -10.90 -2.91 -7.01
CA ASP A 72 -11.90 -3.49 -7.91
C ASP A 72 -11.25 -4.03 -9.18
N CYS A 73 -10.26 -3.31 -9.69
CA CYS A 73 -9.43 -3.70 -10.82
C CYS A 73 -8.66 -5.00 -10.54
N PHE A 74 -7.94 -5.11 -9.42
CA PHE A 74 -7.24 -6.36 -9.05
C PHE A 74 -8.18 -7.54 -8.86
N LYS A 75 -9.36 -7.34 -8.24
CA LYS A 75 -10.37 -8.39 -8.06
C LYS A 75 -10.96 -8.85 -9.40
N THR A 76 -11.20 -7.91 -10.31
CA THR A 76 -11.64 -8.20 -11.69
C THR A 76 -10.59 -9.04 -12.42
N LEU A 77 -9.32 -8.63 -12.37
CA LEU A 77 -8.23 -9.33 -13.01
C LEU A 77 -7.91 -10.68 -12.34
N GLN A 78 -8.11 -10.83 -11.03
CA GLN A 78 -7.97 -12.12 -10.37
C GLN A 78 -8.89 -13.17 -10.98
N THR A 79 -10.13 -12.78 -11.29
CA THR A 79 -11.15 -13.70 -11.82
C THR A 79 -10.79 -14.23 -13.21
N CYS A 80 -10.09 -13.44 -14.03
CA CYS A 80 -9.84 -13.78 -15.44
C CYS A 80 -8.35 -14.02 -15.80
N ALA A 81 -7.41 -13.44 -15.04
CA ALA A 81 -5.96 -13.51 -15.28
C ALA A 81 -5.21 -14.29 -14.20
N GLY A 82 -5.91 -14.80 -13.18
CA GLY A 82 -5.28 -15.59 -12.11
C GLY A 82 -4.28 -14.78 -11.30
N ILE A 83 -4.56 -13.48 -11.10
CA ILE A 83 -3.73 -12.64 -10.22
C ILE A 83 -3.66 -13.26 -8.82
N ASP A 84 -2.44 -13.26 -8.27
CA ASP A 84 -2.13 -13.77 -6.94
C ASP A 84 -2.99 -13.06 -5.87
N GLN A 85 -3.66 -13.84 -5.03
CA GLN A 85 -4.40 -13.35 -3.86
C GLN A 85 -3.50 -12.50 -2.94
N ASN A 86 -2.22 -12.84 -2.82
CA ASN A 86 -1.25 -12.08 -2.02
C ASN A 86 -1.03 -10.67 -2.58
N LEU A 87 -1.17 -10.47 -3.89
CA LEU A 87 -1.12 -9.14 -4.49
C LEU A 87 -2.33 -8.31 -4.05
N ILE A 88 -3.54 -8.89 -4.12
CA ILE A 88 -4.75 -8.21 -3.64
C ILE A 88 -4.61 -7.86 -2.16
N LEU A 89 -4.20 -8.81 -1.31
CA LEU A 89 -3.98 -8.56 0.12
C LEU A 89 -2.95 -7.45 0.37
N THR A 90 -1.87 -7.42 -0.43
CA THR A 90 -0.85 -6.37 -0.33
C THR A 90 -1.45 -5.01 -0.68
N MET A 91 -2.22 -4.91 -1.77
CA MET A 91 -2.88 -3.67 -2.17
C MET A 91 -3.93 -3.21 -1.16
N GLU A 92 -4.69 -4.14 -0.58
CA GLU A 92 -5.64 -3.80 0.48
C GLU A 92 -4.91 -3.26 1.73
N GLY A 93 -3.74 -3.82 2.06
CA GLY A 93 -2.89 -3.31 3.14
C GLY A 93 -2.35 -1.90 2.88
N VAL A 94 -1.85 -1.66 1.67
CA VAL A 94 -1.39 -0.33 1.21
C VAL A 94 -2.54 0.69 1.30
N CYS A 95 -3.72 0.32 0.80
CA CYS A 95 -4.89 1.18 0.82
C CYS A 95 -5.41 1.46 2.22
N ASP A 96 -5.42 0.46 3.09
CA ASP A 96 -5.80 0.64 4.49
C ASP A 96 -4.83 1.58 5.22
N LEU A 97 -3.52 1.52 4.93
CA LEU A 97 -2.53 2.46 5.49
C LEU A 97 -2.79 3.91 5.04
N PHE A 98 -2.96 4.15 3.74
CA PHE A 98 -3.20 5.50 3.24
C PHE A 98 -4.58 6.03 3.64
N GLY A 99 -5.61 5.18 3.70
CA GLY A 99 -6.92 5.53 4.25
C GLY A 99 -6.86 5.88 5.74
N PHE A 100 -6.05 5.16 6.51
CA PHE A 100 -5.78 5.51 7.91
C PHE A 100 -5.09 6.88 8.03
N MET A 101 -3.99 7.08 7.28
CA MET A 101 -3.21 8.33 7.29
C MET A 101 -4.02 9.56 6.92
N THR A 102 -4.99 9.42 6.02
CA THR A 102 -5.80 10.53 5.47
C THR A 102 -7.14 10.70 6.18
N GLY A 103 -7.60 9.67 6.90
CA GLY A 103 -8.81 9.71 7.70
C GLY A 103 -8.53 10.14 9.14
N LYS A 104 -8.94 9.30 10.11
CA LYS A 104 -8.88 9.62 11.55
C LYS A 104 -7.48 9.95 12.08
N PHE A 105 -6.42 9.62 11.35
CA PHE A 105 -5.04 9.88 11.75
C PHE A 105 -4.42 11.12 11.09
N SER A 106 -5.15 11.86 10.23
CA SER A 106 -4.64 12.98 9.42
C SER A 106 -3.83 14.01 10.21
N ASP A 107 -4.35 14.46 11.34
CA ASP A 107 -3.72 15.48 12.18
C ASP A 107 -2.40 14.97 12.78
N CYS A 108 -2.35 13.66 13.09
CA CYS A 108 -1.14 13.05 13.59
C CYS A 108 -0.14 12.79 12.45
N THR A 109 -0.60 12.37 11.27
CA THR A 109 0.24 12.22 10.07
C THR A 109 1.05 13.48 9.79
N GLN A 110 0.42 14.66 9.86
CA GLN A 110 1.11 15.94 9.69
C GLN A 110 2.18 16.19 10.77
N LYS A 111 1.88 15.90 12.04
CA LYS A 111 2.84 16.05 13.14
C LYS A 111 4.02 15.07 13.03
N MET A 112 3.75 13.85 12.56
CA MET A 112 4.76 12.81 12.38
C MET A 112 5.78 13.16 11.30
N GLU A 113 5.49 14.09 10.39
CA GLU A 113 6.47 14.61 9.43
C GLU A 113 7.70 15.24 10.12
N THR A 114 7.53 15.83 11.31
CA THR A 114 8.65 16.35 12.10
C THR A 114 9.64 15.26 12.54
N LEU A 115 9.22 13.99 12.47
CA LEU A 115 10.01 12.82 12.81
C LEU A 115 10.56 12.09 11.57
N LYS A 116 10.56 12.71 10.39
CA LYS A 116 11.13 12.13 9.14
C LYS A 116 12.63 11.83 9.16
N ASN A 117 13.34 12.17 10.25
CA ASN A 117 14.71 11.74 10.47
C ASN A 117 14.79 10.44 11.29
N ASN A 118 13.67 9.98 11.84
CA ASN A 118 13.61 8.73 12.58
C ASN A 118 13.41 7.56 11.61
N LYS A 119 14.38 6.65 11.59
CA LYS A 119 14.41 5.54 10.63
C LYS A 119 13.13 4.69 10.63
N CYS A 120 12.63 4.29 11.80
CA CYS A 120 11.46 3.40 11.86
C CYS A 120 10.20 4.10 11.35
N VAL A 121 10.07 5.42 11.60
CA VAL A 121 8.95 6.24 11.13
C VAL A 121 8.99 6.37 9.62
N VAL A 122 10.16 6.68 9.06
CA VAL A 122 10.35 6.75 7.61
C VAL A 122 10.08 5.40 6.97
N ASP A 123 10.73 4.34 7.44
CA ASP A 123 10.59 2.99 6.89
C ASP A 123 9.10 2.57 6.87
N PHE A 124 8.37 2.79 7.96
CA PHE A 124 6.97 2.36 8.07
C PHE A 124 6.04 3.10 7.08
N PHE A 125 6.14 4.42 6.97
CA PHE A 125 5.25 5.22 6.12
C PHE A 125 5.67 5.24 4.65
N THR A 126 6.97 5.13 4.35
CA THR A 126 7.47 5.15 2.97
C THR A 126 7.50 3.78 2.32
N ASN A 127 7.57 2.70 3.10
CA ASN A 127 7.46 1.33 2.61
C ASN A 127 6.16 0.68 3.10
N PRO A 128 5.02 1.01 2.47
CA PRO A 128 3.71 0.59 2.94
C PRO A 128 3.67 -0.93 3.01
N VAL A 129 3.31 -1.44 4.20
CA VAL A 129 3.21 -2.88 4.52
C VAL A 129 4.43 -3.73 4.14
N TYR A 130 5.60 -3.12 3.98
CA TYR A 130 6.83 -3.75 3.51
C TYR A 130 6.59 -4.58 2.24
N THR A 131 6.00 -3.94 1.23
CA THR A 131 5.74 -4.54 -0.09
C THR A 131 6.98 -5.12 -0.76
N ASP A 132 8.18 -4.65 -0.41
CA ASP A 132 9.46 -5.10 -0.96
C ASP A 132 10.13 -6.24 -0.16
N ALA A 133 9.53 -6.68 0.95
CA ALA A 133 10.09 -7.73 1.78
C ALA A 133 10.23 -9.04 0.98
N PRO A 134 11.37 -9.75 1.11
CA PRO A 134 11.64 -10.96 0.33
C PRO A 134 10.70 -12.13 0.66
N ASP A 135 10.16 -12.15 1.89
CA ASP A 135 9.24 -13.17 2.38
C ASP A 135 8.33 -12.63 3.50
N ASN A 136 7.28 -13.38 3.83
CA ASN A 136 6.30 -12.97 4.83
C ASN A 136 6.89 -12.85 6.24
N LYS A 137 7.88 -13.68 6.59
CA LYS A 137 8.52 -13.63 7.91
C LYS A 137 9.26 -12.29 8.08
N THR A 138 9.98 -11.87 7.05
CA THR A 138 10.68 -10.58 7.01
C THR A 138 9.68 -9.42 7.07
N ARG A 139 8.59 -9.49 6.30
CA ARG A 139 7.48 -8.51 6.37
C ARG A 139 6.92 -8.39 7.78
N CYS A 140 6.56 -9.50 8.41
CA CYS A 140 5.97 -9.52 9.75
C CYS A 140 6.93 -8.98 10.82
N ASN A 141 8.21 -9.34 10.75
CA ASN A 141 9.21 -8.82 11.67
C ASN A 141 9.32 -7.30 11.54
N LYS A 142 9.38 -6.78 10.31
CA LYS A 142 9.43 -5.34 10.04
C LYS A 142 8.19 -4.60 10.52
N LEU A 143 6.99 -5.10 10.22
CA LEU A 143 5.73 -4.54 10.73
C LEU A 143 5.74 -4.46 12.26
N LYS A 144 6.17 -5.53 12.95
CA LYS A 144 6.22 -5.56 14.42
C LYS A 144 7.28 -4.63 15.01
N GLU A 145 8.48 -4.62 14.45
CA GLU A 145 9.61 -3.83 14.95
C GLU A 145 9.39 -2.34 14.76
N ASP A 146 9.15 -1.93 13.52
CA ASP A 146 8.95 -0.51 13.20
C ASP A 146 7.59 -0.04 13.71
N GLY A 147 6.55 -0.89 13.69
CA GLY A 147 5.25 -0.56 14.25
C GLY A 147 5.31 -0.21 15.75
N LYS A 148 5.98 -1.02 16.58
CA LYS A 148 6.19 -0.69 18.00
C LYS A 148 6.97 0.61 18.20
N CYS A 149 7.89 0.91 17.30
CA CYS A 149 8.66 2.14 17.34
C CYS A 149 7.78 3.34 16.98
N VAL A 150 7.00 3.24 15.90
CA VAL A 150 6.07 4.27 15.44
C VAL A 150 5.00 4.54 16.49
N GLU A 151 4.42 3.52 17.11
CA GLU A 151 3.43 3.68 18.20
C GLU A 151 3.96 4.58 19.32
N LYS A 152 5.18 4.33 19.80
CA LYS A 152 5.84 5.17 20.83
C LYS A 152 6.08 6.60 20.36
N LYS A 153 6.43 6.76 19.08
CA LYS A 153 6.64 8.08 18.47
C LYS A 153 5.33 8.85 18.29
N THR A 154 4.27 8.15 17.93
CA THR A 154 2.91 8.68 17.85
C THR A 154 2.42 9.14 19.22
N GLU A 155 2.68 8.38 20.29
CA GLU A 155 2.32 8.81 21.65
C GLU A 155 3.01 10.13 22.02
N SER A 156 4.29 10.25 21.66
CA SER A 156 5.13 11.40 21.99
C SER A 156 4.82 12.64 21.15
N ALA A 157 4.57 12.48 19.84
CA ALA A 157 4.36 13.58 18.91
C ALA A 157 2.89 14.03 18.80
N CYS A 158 1.95 13.11 19.05
CA CYS A 158 0.54 13.35 18.89
C CYS A 158 -0.19 13.24 20.22
N SER A 159 -0.53 12.01 20.64
CA SER A 159 -1.23 11.72 21.89
C SER A 159 -1.30 10.22 22.16
N LYS A 160 -1.68 9.84 23.38
CA LYS A 160 -2.05 8.46 23.74
C LYS A 160 -3.22 7.92 22.91
N GLY A 161 -4.20 8.78 22.58
CA GLY A 161 -5.35 8.39 21.75
C GLY A 161 -4.90 8.02 20.33
N SER A 162 -4.06 8.86 19.72
CA SER A 162 -3.48 8.58 18.41
C SER A 162 -2.60 7.33 18.43
N ALA A 163 -1.84 7.10 19.51
CA ALA A 163 -1.02 5.88 19.64
C ALA A 163 -1.91 4.63 19.67
N LYS A 164 -3.04 4.69 20.38
CA LYS A 164 -4.04 3.63 20.36
C LYS A 164 -4.63 3.41 18.96
N ASP A 165 -5.01 4.49 18.27
CA ASP A 165 -5.53 4.40 16.90
C ASP A 165 -4.52 3.75 15.94
N PHE A 166 -3.24 4.08 16.08
CA PHE A 166 -2.15 3.46 15.34
C PHE A 166 -1.96 1.99 15.71
N SER A 167 -1.99 1.65 16.99
CA SER A 167 -1.88 0.27 17.49
C SER A 167 -3.00 -0.61 16.93
N ASP A 168 -4.24 -0.12 16.97
CA ASP A 168 -5.41 -0.82 16.41
C ASP A 168 -5.27 -1.02 14.88
N HIS A 169 -4.72 -0.04 14.15
CA HIS A 169 -4.41 -0.17 12.72
C HIS A 169 -3.29 -1.18 12.45
N LEU A 170 -2.19 -1.13 13.21
CA LEU A 170 -1.08 -2.07 13.11
C LEU A 170 -1.56 -3.52 13.33
N ASP A 171 -2.40 -3.75 14.33
CA ASP A 171 -3.00 -5.06 14.60
C ASP A 171 -3.82 -5.56 13.41
N GLY A 172 -4.54 -4.68 12.72
CA GLY A 172 -5.26 -4.98 11.49
C GLY A 172 -4.31 -5.46 10.37
N GLN A 173 -3.19 -4.74 10.20
CA GLN A 173 -2.16 -5.10 9.21
C GLN A 173 -1.47 -6.43 9.54
N LEU A 174 -1.12 -6.66 10.81
CA LEU A 174 -0.52 -7.92 11.25
C LEU A 174 -1.45 -9.11 10.96
N LYS A 175 -2.75 -8.99 11.30
CA LYS A 175 -3.75 -10.01 10.99
C LYS A 175 -3.90 -10.24 9.48
N ARG A 176 -3.92 -9.17 8.68
CA ARG A 176 -4.06 -9.24 7.21
C ARG A 176 -2.97 -10.11 6.57
N PHE A 177 -1.75 -10.06 7.09
CA PHE A 177 -0.60 -10.80 6.55
C PHE A 177 -0.28 -12.08 7.32
N ASN A 178 -1.17 -12.55 8.21
CA ASN A 178 -0.96 -13.72 9.05
C ASN A 178 0.36 -13.65 9.84
N CYS A 179 0.65 -12.46 10.34
CA CYS A 179 1.65 -12.21 11.38
C CYS A 179 1.04 -12.45 12.76
#